data_AF-X1T6V3-F1
#
_entry.id   AF-X1T6V3-F1
#
_cell.length_a   1.000
_cell.length_b   1.000
_cell.length_c   1.000
_cell.angle_alpha   90.00
_cell.angle_beta   90.00
_cell.angle_gamma   90.00
#
_symmetry.space_group_name_H-M   'P 1'
#
loop_
_entity.id
_entity.type
_entity.pdbx_description
1 polymer ?
#
loop_
_entity_poly.entity_id
_entity_poly.type
_entity_poly.pdbx_seq_one_letter_code
_entity_poly.pdbx_strand_id
1 'polypeptide(L)'
;MPLLYEPGFEALYDDLAREVLSGTSLTTAQPGSITRAICSALAKVTDRAYSHFNVGMAKAFVERSSGKFLDMWGIVLGTPRQEPRPARATAESQICKFFVETGTFGDINGAANISVTKGTILSTKPNEGGTRFTVAITTILPSSSSTTYIPVISEGSGTRNNLAARSLIYHNFTNYLDNEGRIQA
;
A
#
# COMPACT_ATOMS: atom_id res chain seq x y z
N MET A 1 7.74 -13.20 28.21
CA MET A 1 7.91 -12.14 29.22
C MET A 1 6.54 -11.76 29.77
N PRO A 2 6.27 -11.90 31.08
CA PRO A 2 5.00 -11.48 31.67
C PRO A 2 4.84 -9.96 31.48
N LEU A 3 3.62 -9.51 31.20
CA LEU A 3 3.32 -8.07 31.11
C LEU A 3 3.63 -7.44 32.47
N LEU A 4 4.51 -6.45 32.48
CA LEU A 4 4.79 -5.63 33.65
C LEU A 4 3.56 -4.75 33.88
N TYR A 5 2.92 -4.91 35.04
CA TYR A 5 1.79 -4.15 35.60
C TYR A 5 0.39 -4.74 35.34
N GLU A 6 -0.21 -5.28 36.41
CA GLU A 6 -1.63 -5.65 36.44
C GLU A 6 -2.30 -5.46 37.84
N PRO A 7 -2.11 -4.34 38.57
CA PRO A 7 -3.14 -3.96 39.52
C PRO A 7 -4.36 -3.50 38.72
N GLY A 8 -5.48 -4.22 38.86
CA GLY A 8 -6.75 -3.80 38.27
C GLY A 8 -7.21 -2.45 38.82
N PHE A 9 -8.20 -1.85 38.15
CA PHE A 9 -8.80 -0.57 38.55
C PHE A 9 -9.11 -0.47 40.05
N GLU A 10 -9.61 -1.54 40.66
CA GLU A 10 -9.94 -1.57 42.09
C GLU A 10 -8.70 -1.43 42.99
N ALA A 11 -7.58 -2.07 42.63
CA ALA A 11 -6.33 -1.92 43.39
C ALA A 11 -5.77 -0.49 43.29
N LEU A 12 -5.83 0.09 42.09
CA LEU A 12 -5.45 1.50 41.87
C LEU A 12 -6.35 2.47 42.66
N TYR A 13 -7.65 2.21 42.69
CA TYR A 13 -8.60 3.01 43.45
C TYR A 13 -8.35 2.91 44.96
N ASP A 14 -8.12 1.70 45.48
CA ASP A 14 -7.89 1.47 46.91
C ASP A 14 -6.61 2.14 47.40
N ASP A 15 -5.52 2.08 46.62
CA ASP A 15 -4.27 2.75 46.95
C ASP A 15 -4.44 4.28 46.93
N LEU A 16 -5.10 4.83 45.90
CA LEU A 16 -5.42 6.27 45.84
C LEU A 16 -6.32 6.71 46.99
N ALA A 17 -7.35 5.93 47.34
CA ALA A 17 -8.24 6.24 48.44
C ALA A 17 -7.49 6.22 49.77
N ARG A 18 -6.58 5.26 49.98
CA ARG A 18 -5.75 5.19 51.19
C ARG A 18 -4.79 6.38 51.29
N GLU A 19 -4.15 6.75 50.20
CA GLU A 19 -3.19 7.87 50.17
C GLU A 19 -3.90 9.21 50.41
N VAL A 20 -5.06 9.42 49.79
CA VAL A 20 -5.87 10.64 49.99
C VAL A 20 -6.42 10.72 51.41
N LEU A 21 -6.94 9.64 51.98
CA LEU A 21 -7.51 9.64 53.34
C LEU A 21 -6.44 9.78 54.43
N SER A 22 -5.20 9.31 54.19
CA SER A 22 -4.11 9.41 55.16
C SER A 22 -3.32 10.71 55.05
N GLY A 23 -3.25 11.30 53.85
CA GLY A 23 -2.48 12.53 53.60
C GLY A 23 -3.29 13.82 53.64
N THR A 24 -4.62 13.77 53.76
CA THR A 24 -5.48 14.98 53.72
C THR A 24 -6.52 14.99 54.84
N SER A 25 -7.21 16.12 55.02
CA SER A 25 -8.33 16.26 55.96
C SER A 25 -9.64 15.64 55.47
N LEU A 26 -9.63 14.93 54.34
CA LEU A 26 -10.81 14.26 53.81
C LEU A 26 -11.15 13.04 54.66
N THR A 27 -12.35 13.01 55.22
CA THR A 27 -12.75 11.98 56.19
C THR A 27 -13.60 10.85 55.58
N THR A 28 -14.12 11.02 54.36
CA THR A 28 -15.04 10.04 53.75
C THR A 28 -14.80 9.79 52.25
N ALA A 29 -14.61 8.51 51.90
CA ALA A 29 -14.57 8.00 50.52
C ALA A 29 -15.76 7.08 50.20
N GLN A 30 -16.90 7.34 50.87
CA GLN A 30 -18.12 6.55 50.72
C GLN A 30 -18.77 6.75 49.33
N PRO A 31 -19.61 5.80 48.88
CA PRO A 31 -20.42 5.95 47.68
C PRO A 31 -21.19 7.29 47.70
N GLY A 32 -20.98 8.13 46.68
CA GLY A 32 -21.60 9.46 46.57
C GLY A 32 -20.75 10.63 47.05
N SER A 33 -19.57 10.41 47.66
CA SER A 33 -18.68 11.51 48.03
C SER A 33 -17.91 12.07 46.82
N ILE A 34 -17.63 13.38 46.85
CA ILE A 34 -16.79 14.05 45.84
C ILE A 34 -15.39 13.41 45.81
N THR A 35 -14.86 13.06 46.99
CA THR A 35 -13.58 12.35 47.14
C THR A 35 -13.57 11.04 46.33
N ARG A 36 -14.61 10.22 46.43
CA ARG A 36 -14.72 8.97 45.66
C ARG A 36 -14.77 9.24 44.16
N ALA A 37 -15.53 10.24 43.73
CA ALA A 37 -15.61 10.61 42.31
C ALA A 37 -14.23 11.00 41.76
N ILE A 38 -13.47 11.81 42.50
CA ILE A 38 -12.11 12.22 42.14
C ILE A 38 -11.15 11.02 42.10
N CYS A 39 -11.10 10.21 43.16
CA CYS A 39 -10.24 9.01 43.21
C CYS A 39 -10.57 8.05 42.06
N SER A 40 -11.85 7.84 41.74
CA SER A 40 -12.26 6.96 40.64
C SER A 40 -11.90 7.53 39.26
N ALA A 41 -11.97 8.85 39.07
CA ALA A 41 -11.57 9.50 37.83
C ALA A 41 -10.06 9.40 37.63
N LEU A 42 -9.28 9.66 38.69
CA LEU A 42 -7.82 9.52 38.67
C LEU A 42 -7.41 8.06 38.39
N ALA A 43 -7.99 7.10 39.12
CA ALA A 43 -7.73 5.68 38.89
C ALA A 43 -7.99 5.26 37.43
N LYS A 44 -9.09 5.74 36.81
CA LYS A 44 -9.38 5.49 35.38
C LYS A 44 -8.35 6.11 34.44
N VAL A 45 -7.91 7.34 34.71
CA VAL A 45 -6.90 8.01 33.87
C VAL A 45 -5.56 7.29 34.00
N THR A 46 -5.17 6.94 35.22
CA THR A 46 -3.93 6.21 35.52
C THR A 46 -3.94 4.82 34.87
N ASP A 47 -5.04 4.07 34.98
CA ASP A 47 -5.22 2.76 34.32
C ASP A 47 -5.04 2.86 32.80
N ARG A 48 -5.69 3.86 32.16
CA ARG A 48 -5.50 4.12 30.73
C ARG A 48 -4.05 4.47 30.40
N ALA A 49 -3.39 5.30 31.22
CA ALA A 49 -2.01 5.69 31.01
C ALA A 49 -1.07 4.48 31.07
N TYR A 50 -1.24 3.60 32.06
CA TYR A 50 -0.49 2.35 32.17
C TYR A 50 -0.78 1.40 31.02
N SER A 51 -2.03 1.26 30.60
CA SER A 51 -2.39 0.44 29.45
C SER A 51 -1.68 0.92 28.17
N HIS A 52 -1.70 2.23 27.90
CA HIS A 52 -1.00 2.82 26.77
C HIS A 52 0.53 2.64 26.88
N PHE A 53 1.10 2.86 28.06
CA PHE A 53 2.53 2.66 28.30
C PHE A 53 2.94 1.21 28.08
N ASN A 54 2.19 0.25 28.62
CA ASN A 54 2.46 -1.17 28.48
C ASN A 54 2.38 -1.65 27.05
N VAL A 55 1.36 -1.22 26.29
CA VAL A 55 1.26 -1.51 24.86
C VAL A 55 2.41 -0.87 24.09
N GLY A 56 2.80 0.37 24.43
CA GLY A 56 3.92 1.06 23.83
C GLY A 56 5.27 0.37 24.10
N MET A 57 5.52 -0.01 25.35
CA MET A 57 6.72 -0.73 25.78
C MET A 57 6.77 -2.12 25.15
N ALA A 58 5.65 -2.85 25.10
CA ALA A 58 5.59 -4.13 24.39
C ALA A 58 5.97 -3.98 22.92
N LYS A 59 5.45 -2.94 22.23
CA LYS A 59 5.78 -2.63 20.83
C LYS A 59 7.23 -2.19 20.62
N ALA A 60 7.95 -1.80 21.67
CA ALA A 60 9.37 -1.48 21.60
C ALA A 60 10.23 -2.74 21.39
N PHE A 61 9.76 -3.94 21.76
CA PHE A 61 10.47 -5.19 21.51
C PHE A 61 10.15 -5.73 20.12
N VAL A 62 11.16 -6.21 19.40
CA VAL A 62 11.04 -6.72 18.01
C VAL A 62 9.89 -7.73 17.88
N GLU A 63 9.81 -8.71 18.79
CA GLU A 63 8.82 -9.81 18.78
C GLU A 63 7.36 -9.32 18.79
N ARG A 64 7.09 -8.20 19.47
CA ARG A 64 5.74 -7.64 19.63
C ARG A 64 5.56 -6.30 18.89
N SER A 65 6.57 -5.87 18.15
CA SER A 65 6.53 -4.65 17.37
C SER A 65 5.60 -4.82 16.17
N SER A 66 4.93 -3.73 15.79
CA SER A 66 3.98 -3.73 14.67
C SER A 66 3.93 -2.35 14.03
N GLY A 67 3.56 -2.30 12.74
CA GLY A 67 3.50 -1.08 11.95
C GLY A 67 4.81 -0.31 11.99
N LYS A 68 4.73 0.99 12.34
CA LYS A 68 5.88 1.91 12.36
C LYS A 68 7.02 1.46 13.29
N PHE A 69 6.73 0.77 14.40
CA PHE A 69 7.77 0.28 15.31
C PHE A 69 8.56 -0.88 14.70
N LEU A 70 7.89 -1.76 13.94
CA LEU A 70 8.55 -2.83 13.21
C LEU A 70 9.38 -2.26 12.06
N ASP A 71 8.87 -1.24 11.36
CA ASP A 71 9.63 -0.53 10.32
C ASP A 71 10.89 0.14 10.89
N MET A 72 10.81 0.75 12.08
CA MET A 72 11.96 1.31 12.79
C MET A 72 13.00 0.23 13.11
N TRP A 73 12.59 -0.93 13.61
CA TRP A 73 13.49 -2.07 13.82
C TRP A 73 14.11 -2.56 12.52
N GLY A 74 13.34 -2.59 11.43
CA GLY A 74 13.87 -2.87 10.09
C GLY A 74 15.01 -1.91 9.72
N ILE A 75 14.85 -0.61 9.96
CA ILE A 75 15.93 0.37 9.72
C ILE A 75 17.16 0.09 10.61
N VAL A 76 16.96 -0.13 11.91
CA VAL A 76 18.05 -0.39 12.87
C VAL A 76 18.82 -1.68 12.53
N LEU A 77 18.12 -2.72 12.10
CA LEU A 77 18.69 -4.02 11.76
C LEU A 77 19.17 -4.10 10.29
N GLY A 78 19.13 -2.99 9.53
CA GLY A 78 19.56 -2.96 8.13
C GLY A 78 18.63 -3.71 7.17
N THR A 79 17.40 -4.01 7.59
CA THR A 79 16.34 -4.65 6.80
C THR A 79 15.12 -3.74 6.68
N PRO A 80 15.26 -2.56 6.05
CA PRO A 80 14.13 -1.65 5.89
C PRO A 80 13.02 -2.28 5.06
N ARG A 81 11.78 -1.90 5.34
CA ARG A 81 10.62 -2.30 4.54
C ARG A 81 10.82 -1.85 3.09
N GLN A 82 10.58 -2.75 2.15
CA GLN A 82 10.61 -2.40 0.74
C GLN A 82 9.35 -1.61 0.38
N GLU A 83 9.56 -0.44 -0.22
CA GLU A 83 8.47 0.36 -0.78
C GLU A 83 7.76 -0.40 -1.91
N PRO A 84 6.44 -0.17 -2.10
CA PRO A 84 5.72 -0.74 -3.22
C PRO A 84 6.39 -0.37 -4.55
N ARG A 85 6.74 -1.39 -5.34
CA ARG A 85 7.29 -1.19 -6.69
C ARG A 85 6.22 -1.46 -7.73
N PRO A 86 6.11 -0.63 -8.79
CA PRO A 86 5.24 -0.93 -9.90
C PRO A 86 5.74 -2.17 -10.64
N ALA A 87 4.81 -2.95 -11.19
CA ALA A 87 5.17 -4.03 -12.11
C ALA A 87 5.84 -3.43 -13.35
N ARG A 88 6.92 -4.06 -13.82
CA ARG A 88 7.64 -3.66 -15.03
C ARG A 88 7.91 -4.90 -15.87
N ALA A 89 7.74 -4.76 -17.17
CA ALA A 89 8.16 -5.75 -18.15
C ALA A 89 9.10 -5.07 -19.14
N THR A 90 10.19 -5.75 -19.50
CA THR A 90 11.09 -5.29 -20.54
C THR A 90 10.76 -5.98 -21.87
N ALA A 91 11.27 -5.47 -22.99
CA ALA A 91 11.04 -6.10 -24.29
C ALA A 91 11.70 -7.50 -24.36
N GLU A 92 12.84 -7.69 -23.69
CA GLU A 92 13.57 -8.97 -23.61
C GLU A 92 12.82 -10.00 -22.77
N SER A 93 11.97 -9.55 -21.85
CA SER A 93 11.15 -10.44 -21.02
C SER A 93 10.04 -11.13 -21.83
N GLN A 94 9.71 -10.60 -23.01
CA GLN A 94 8.69 -11.13 -23.92
C GLN A 94 7.28 -11.29 -23.29
N ILE A 95 6.93 -10.41 -22.35
CA ILE A 95 5.66 -10.51 -21.59
C ILE A 95 4.51 -9.76 -22.27
N CYS A 96 4.79 -8.57 -22.82
CA CYS A 96 3.77 -7.69 -23.44
C CYS A 96 4.21 -7.32 -24.86
N LYS A 97 3.28 -7.36 -25.81
CA LYS A 97 3.57 -7.13 -27.22
C LYS A 97 2.39 -6.47 -27.92
N PHE A 98 2.70 -5.59 -28.85
CA PHE A 98 1.73 -5.24 -29.87
C PHE A 98 1.69 -6.32 -30.94
N PHE A 99 0.48 -6.58 -31.46
CA PHE A 99 0.30 -7.44 -32.62
C PHE A 99 -0.88 -7.00 -33.47
N VAL A 100 -0.83 -7.39 -34.74
CA VAL A 100 -1.96 -7.36 -35.67
C VAL A 100 -2.44 -8.79 -35.94
N GLU A 101 -3.75 -9.00 -36.01
CA GLU A 101 -4.32 -10.34 -36.24
C GLU A 101 -4.05 -10.85 -37.66
N THR A 102 -4.05 -9.94 -38.64
CA THR A 102 -3.82 -10.25 -40.06
C THR A 102 -2.89 -9.23 -40.69
N GLY A 103 -1.93 -9.70 -41.50
CA GLY A 103 -0.95 -8.85 -42.18
C GLY A 103 0.22 -8.43 -41.28
N THR A 104 0.73 -7.24 -41.54
CA THR A 104 1.90 -6.62 -40.89
C THR A 104 1.56 -5.20 -40.42
N PHE A 105 2.43 -4.61 -39.59
CA PHE A 105 2.30 -3.20 -39.21
C PHE A 105 2.38 -2.26 -40.43
N GLY A 106 3.03 -2.68 -41.52
CA GLY A 106 3.05 -1.95 -42.78
C GLY A 106 1.69 -1.93 -43.47
N ASP A 107 0.95 -3.04 -43.44
CA ASP A 107 -0.36 -3.14 -44.10
C ASP A 107 -1.38 -2.16 -43.50
N ILE A 108 -1.29 -1.91 -42.18
CA ILE A 108 -2.16 -0.97 -41.45
C ILE A 108 -1.61 0.47 -41.41
N ASN A 109 -0.41 0.70 -41.94
CA ASN A 109 0.27 2.00 -41.87
C ASN A 109 0.95 2.39 -43.19
N GLY A 110 0.40 1.97 -44.33
CA GLY A 110 0.85 2.43 -45.65
C GLY A 110 2.31 2.08 -45.95
N ALA A 111 2.73 0.87 -45.57
CA ALA A 111 4.10 0.35 -45.63
C ALA A 111 5.13 1.08 -44.74
N ALA A 112 4.72 2.04 -43.91
CA ALA A 112 5.61 2.75 -42.99
C ALA A 112 5.66 2.10 -41.60
N ASN A 113 6.78 2.27 -40.90
CA ASN A 113 6.91 1.86 -39.50
C ASN A 113 5.95 2.68 -38.61
N ILE A 114 5.50 2.07 -37.52
CA ILE A 114 4.68 2.74 -36.51
C ILE A 114 5.57 3.08 -35.32
N SER A 115 5.53 4.33 -34.84
CA SER A 115 6.29 4.77 -33.67
C SER A 115 5.36 4.91 -32.47
N VAL A 116 5.44 3.99 -31.51
CA VAL A 116 4.70 4.08 -30.26
C VAL A 116 5.53 4.89 -29.27
N THR A 117 5.05 6.09 -28.92
CA THR A 117 5.79 7.00 -28.05
C THR A 117 5.77 6.52 -26.60
N LYS A 118 6.87 6.80 -25.88
CA LYS A 118 6.91 6.68 -24.43
C LYS A 118 5.71 7.42 -23.80
N GLY A 119 5.06 6.78 -22.83
CA GLY A 119 3.89 7.31 -22.15
C GLY A 119 2.55 6.92 -22.78
N THR A 120 2.55 6.20 -23.91
CA THR A 120 1.34 5.54 -24.43
C THR A 120 0.73 4.66 -23.34
N ILE A 121 -0.57 4.80 -23.10
CA ILE A 121 -1.30 4.07 -22.07
C ILE A 121 -1.91 2.82 -22.69
N LEU A 122 -1.73 1.69 -22.00
CA LEU A 122 -2.39 0.42 -22.20
C LEU A 122 -3.33 0.18 -21.02
N SER A 123 -4.53 -0.31 -21.30
CA SER A 123 -5.57 -0.46 -20.29
C SER A 123 -6.41 -1.70 -20.51
N THR A 124 -7.02 -2.16 -19.40
CA THR A 124 -7.88 -3.34 -19.37
C THR A 124 -9.33 -3.05 -19.71
N LYS A 125 -9.74 -1.79 -19.71
CA LYS A 125 -11.08 -1.33 -20.09
C LYS A 125 -10.99 -0.13 -21.06
N PRO A 126 -12.02 0.13 -21.87
CA PRO A 126 -12.04 1.29 -22.76
C PRO A 126 -11.84 2.61 -22.01
N ASN A 127 -11.42 3.65 -22.73
CA ASN A 127 -11.20 5.01 -22.19
C ASN A 127 -10.22 5.05 -21.00
N GLU A 128 -9.12 4.31 -21.12
CA GLU A 128 -8.08 4.22 -20.08
C GLU A 128 -8.61 3.71 -18.73
N GLY A 129 -9.65 2.87 -18.74
CA GLY A 129 -10.25 2.33 -17.52
C GLY A 129 -9.53 1.11 -16.97
N GLY A 130 -9.78 0.80 -15.70
CA GLY A 130 -9.25 -0.40 -15.03
C GLY A 130 -7.75 -0.29 -14.73
N THR A 131 -7.04 -1.42 -14.81
CA THR A 131 -5.58 -1.45 -14.62
C THR A 131 -4.88 -0.82 -15.81
N ARG A 132 -3.90 0.06 -15.55
CA ARG A 132 -3.18 0.84 -16.56
C ARG A 132 -1.68 0.57 -16.53
N PHE A 133 -1.12 0.48 -17.72
CA PHE A 133 0.31 0.36 -17.97
C PHE A 133 0.74 1.45 -18.95
N THR A 134 1.97 1.91 -18.84
CA THR A 134 2.55 2.91 -19.73
C THR A 134 3.74 2.31 -20.47
N VAL A 135 3.86 2.63 -21.75
CA VAL A 135 5.04 2.27 -22.54
C VAL A 135 6.24 3.04 -22.00
N ALA A 136 7.26 2.30 -21.56
CA ALA A 136 8.40 2.86 -20.83
C ALA A 136 9.38 3.62 -21.73
N ILE A 137 9.50 3.17 -22.99
CA ILE A 137 10.47 3.64 -23.98
C ILE A 137 9.76 3.67 -25.34
N THR A 138 10.00 4.72 -26.12
CA THR A 138 9.49 4.79 -27.50
C THR A 138 9.94 3.57 -28.28
N THR A 139 8.98 2.82 -28.82
CA THR A 139 9.22 1.56 -29.52
C THR A 139 8.74 1.67 -30.96
N ILE A 140 9.58 1.22 -31.89
CA ILE A 140 9.25 1.18 -33.31
C ILE A 140 8.66 -0.20 -33.62
N LEU A 141 7.46 -0.22 -34.19
CA LEU A 141 6.86 -1.41 -34.77
C LEU A 141 7.28 -1.46 -36.25
N PRO A 142 8.15 -2.41 -36.65
CA PRO A 142 8.66 -2.47 -38.01
C PRO A 142 7.55 -2.84 -39.00
N SER A 143 7.48 -2.16 -40.14
CA SER A 143 6.43 -2.39 -41.15
C SER A 143 6.41 -3.82 -41.69
N SER A 144 7.53 -4.53 -41.65
CA SER A 144 7.66 -5.93 -42.06
C SER A 144 7.22 -6.96 -41.00
N SER A 145 6.91 -6.52 -39.77
CA SER A 145 6.54 -7.43 -38.67
C SER A 145 5.04 -7.40 -38.40
N SER A 146 4.51 -8.48 -37.85
CA SER A 146 3.14 -8.56 -37.32
C SER A 146 3.09 -8.50 -35.79
N THR A 147 4.24 -8.59 -35.12
CA THR A 147 4.34 -8.57 -33.65
C THR A 147 5.59 -7.85 -33.18
N THR A 148 5.54 -7.16 -32.04
CA THR A 148 6.72 -6.54 -31.41
C THR A 148 6.53 -6.44 -29.90
N TYR A 149 7.50 -6.94 -29.13
CA TYR A 149 7.50 -6.84 -27.67
C TYR A 149 7.83 -5.42 -27.23
N ILE A 150 7.14 -4.96 -26.18
CA ILE A 150 7.26 -3.59 -25.68
C ILE A 150 7.62 -3.55 -24.20
N PRO A 151 8.46 -2.60 -23.77
CA PRO A 151 8.69 -2.37 -22.37
C PRO A 151 7.53 -1.57 -21.77
N VAL A 152 6.94 -2.06 -20.68
CA VAL A 152 5.78 -1.43 -20.02
C VAL A 152 5.98 -1.33 -18.52
N ILE A 153 5.40 -0.29 -17.92
CA ILE A 153 5.42 -0.02 -16.48
C ILE A 153 3.98 0.19 -16.01
N SER A 154 3.57 -0.56 -14.99
CA SER A 154 2.28 -0.36 -14.32
C SER A 154 2.22 1.02 -13.66
N GLU A 155 1.09 1.71 -13.79
CA GLU A 155 0.87 2.97 -13.06
C GLU A 155 0.51 2.74 -11.59
N GLY A 156 -0.01 1.56 -11.27
CA GLY A 156 -0.30 1.14 -9.90
C GLY A 156 0.75 0.17 -9.32
N SER A 157 0.76 0.04 -8.01
CA SER A 157 1.56 -0.97 -7.29
C SER A 157 0.67 -2.00 -6.58
N GLY A 158 1.24 -3.15 -6.24
CA GLY A 158 0.54 -4.22 -5.52
C GLY A 158 -0.30 -5.15 -6.41
N THR A 159 -0.86 -6.19 -5.78
CA THR A 159 -1.50 -7.34 -6.46
C THR A 159 -2.74 -7.01 -7.26
N ARG A 160 -3.42 -5.89 -6.97
CA ARG A 160 -4.58 -5.42 -7.74
C ARG A 160 -4.22 -5.04 -9.18
N ASN A 161 -2.95 -4.78 -9.46
CA ASN A 161 -2.43 -4.47 -10.79
C ASN A 161 -1.83 -5.70 -11.49
N ASN A 162 -2.00 -6.90 -10.92
CA ASN A 162 -1.66 -8.13 -11.62
C ASN A 162 -2.62 -8.32 -12.80
N LEU A 163 -2.05 -8.72 -13.93
CA LEU A 163 -2.77 -8.91 -15.17
C LEU A 163 -2.90 -10.39 -15.49
N ALA A 164 -4.06 -10.78 -16.01
CA ALA A 164 -4.22 -12.05 -16.68
C ALA A 164 -3.63 -11.96 -18.10
N ALA A 165 -3.38 -13.12 -18.72
CA ALA A 165 -3.00 -13.13 -20.13
C ALA A 165 -4.08 -12.44 -20.97
N ARG A 166 -3.66 -11.63 -21.96
CA ARG A 166 -4.55 -10.91 -22.90
C ARG A 166 -5.52 -9.93 -22.25
N SER A 167 -5.18 -9.35 -21.10
CA SER A 167 -6.05 -8.35 -20.47
C SER A 167 -5.79 -6.91 -20.92
N LEU A 168 -4.61 -6.59 -21.47
CA LEU A 168 -4.27 -5.24 -21.95
C LEU A 168 -4.70 -5.04 -23.41
N ILE A 169 -5.99 -4.94 -23.65
CA ILE A 169 -6.52 -4.90 -25.03
C ILE A 169 -6.82 -3.49 -25.55
N TYR A 170 -6.79 -2.48 -24.68
CA TYR A 170 -7.06 -1.09 -25.06
C TYR A 170 -5.80 -0.25 -24.96
N HIS A 171 -5.58 0.64 -25.93
CA HIS A 171 -4.48 1.61 -25.90
C HIS A 171 -4.97 2.98 -26.39
N ASN A 172 -4.24 4.04 -26.06
CA ASN A 172 -4.55 5.41 -26.49
C ASN A 172 -3.67 5.88 -27.66
N PHE A 173 -3.06 4.94 -28.39
CA PHE A 173 -2.19 5.23 -29.51
C PHE A 173 -3.00 5.39 -30.80
N THR A 174 -2.91 6.57 -31.43
CA THR A 174 -3.71 6.93 -32.63
C THR A 174 -2.86 7.30 -33.86
N ASN A 175 -1.53 7.20 -33.76
CA ASN A 175 -0.63 7.66 -34.83
C ASN A 175 -0.34 6.53 -35.85
N TYR A 176 -1.39 5.98 -36.46
CA TYR A 176 -1.29 5.07 -37.60
C TYR A 176 -2.50 5.24 -38.53
N LEU A 177 -2.36 4.87 -39.80
CA LEU A 177 -3.37 5.16 -40.83
C LEU A 177 -4.70 4.43 -40.60
N ASP A 178 -4.64 3.14 -40.27
CA ASP A 178 -5.81 2.31 -40.05
C ASP A 178 -6.24 2.33 -38.57
N ASN A 179 -6.85 3.44 -38.13
CA ASN A 179 -7.32 3.62 -36.76
C ASN A 179 -8.54 2.73 -36.37
N GLU A 180 -8.86 1.68 -37.12
CA GLU A 180 -9.96 0.73 -36.82
C GLU A 180 -9.66 -0.22 -35.63
N GLY A 181 -8.54 -0.05 -34.92
CA GLY A 181 -8.26 -0.83 -33.70
C GLY A 181 -7.68 -2.21 -33.96
N ARG A 182 -7.01 -2.42 -35.10
CA ARG A 182 -6.39 -3.71 -35.47
C ARG A 182 -5.12 -4.05 -34.67
N ILE A 183 -4.59 -3.08 -33.91
CA ILE A 183 -3.46 -3.30 -33.01
C ILE A 183 -3.99 -3.64 -31.61
N GLN A 184 -3.64 -4.81 -31.10
CA GLN A 184 -3.88 -5.25 -29.72
C GLN A 184 -2.56 -5.33 -28.94
N ALA A 185 -2.61 -5.18 -27.62
CA ALA A 185 -1.43 -5.21 -26.72
C ALA A 185 -1.38 -6.45 -25.79
#